data_AF-A0A061N7L0-F1
#
_entry.id   AF-A0A061N7L0-F1
#
_cell.length_a   1.000
_cell.length_b   1.000
_cell.length_c   1.000
_cell.angle_alpha   90.00
_cell.angle_beta   90.00
_cell.angle_gamma   90.00
#
_symmetry.space_group_name_H-M   'P 1'
#
loop_
_entity.id
_entity.type
_entity.pdbx_description
1 polymer ?
#
loop_
_entity_poly.entity_id
_entity_poly.type
_entity_poly.pdbx_seq_one_letter_code
_entity_poly.pdbx_strand_id
1 'polypeptide(L)'
;MLNALEEFDVPATFFVLGQRAEANPDYVRRIVDEGHDIANHTYSHPNLADLTVDEMEQEINQADAVIENIVGFRPRLFRPPFGSISEEDVVRLGEMNNVAIGWDVDPNDWQEIPADEVSERVIADTTAGSIILLHDASTA
;
A
#
# COMPACT_ATOMS: atom_id res chain seq x y z
N MET A 1 -5.84 11.30 5.57
CA MET A 1 -5.17 10.57 6.67
C MET A 1 -4.07 11.35 7.40
N LEU A 2 -3.07 11.90 6.69
CA LEU A 2 -1.81 12.46 7.25
C LEU A 2 -1.95 13.37 8.49
N ASN A 3 -2.84 14.37 8.45
CA ASN A 3 -3.02 15.29 9.60
C ASN A 3 -3.43 14.57 10.89
N ALA A 4 -4.22 13.50 10.80
CA ALA A 4 -4.62 12.73 11.97
C ALA A 4 -3.44 11.93 12.53
N LEU A 5 -2.61 11.35 11.66
CA LEU A 5 -1.40 10.64 12.08
C LEU A 5 -0.40 11.56 12.79
N GLU A 6 -0.25 12.79 12.28
CA GLU A 6 0.55 13.85 12.92
C GLU A 6 -0.01 14.22 14.31
N GLU A 7 -1.33 14.40 14.44
CA GLU A 7 -1.98 14.73 15.71
C GLU A 7 -1.73 13.68 16.80
N PHE A 8 -1.68 12.40 16.41
CA PHE A 8 -1.45 11.28 17.33
C PHE A 8 0.02 10.85 17.43
N ASP A 9 0.94 11.47 16.68
CA ASP A 9 2.36 11.10 16.60
C ASP A 9 2.56 9.59 16.26
N VAL A 10 1.80 9.09 15.29
CA VAL A 10 1.83 7.69 14.86
C VAL A 10 2.28 7.58 13.40
N PRO A 11 3.41 6.92 13.10
CA PRO A 11 3.79 6.64 11.72
C PRO A 11 2.97 5.49 11.13
N ALA A 12 2.81 5.51 9.80
CA ALA A 12 2.16 4.45 9.03
C ALA A 12 2.99 4.11 7.79
N THR A 13 2.62 3.01 7.12
CA THR A 13 3.16 2.65 5.79
C THR A 13 2.08 2.88 4.74
N PHE A 14 2.39 3.68 3.72
CA PHE A 14 1.49 3.98 2.60
C PHE A 14 1.87 3.16 1.38
N PHE A 15 1.04 2.17 1.04
CA PHE A 15 1.15 1.41 -0.21
C PHE A 15 0.45 2.20 -1.33
N VAL A 16 1.23 2.86 -2.20
CA VAL A 16 0.70 3.80 -3.18
C VAL A 16 0.65 3.19 -4.59
N LEU A 17 -0.39 3.56 -5.34
CA LEU A 17 -0.47 3.28 -6.76
C LEU A 17 0.46 4.21 -7.53
N GLY A 18 1.25 3.66 -8.44
CA GLY A 18 2.15 4.44 -9.30
C GLY A 18 1.40 5.55 -10.05
N GLN A 19 0.23 5.26 -10.63
CA GLN A 19 -0.59 6.26 -11.33
C GLN A 19 -1.05 7.41 -10.41
N ARG A 20 -1.39 7.11 -9.15
CA ARG A 20 -1.82 8.13 -8.18
C ARG A 20 -0.63 8.93 -7.67
N ALA A 21 0.52 8.28 -7.49
CA ALA A 21 1.77 8.92 -7.10
C ALA A 21 2.24 9.92 -8.16
N GLU A 22 2.20 9.53 -9.44
CA GLU A 22 2.54 10.41 -10.57
C GLU A 22 1.64 11.65 -10.64
N ALA A 23 0.34 11.47 -10.40
CA ALA A 23 -0.62 12.56 -10.38
C ALA A 23 -0.51 13.49 -9.15
N ASN A 24 0.10 13.01 -8.05
CA ASN A 24 0.11 13.70 -6.76
C ASN A 24 1.50 13.67 -6.08
N PRO A 25 2.58 14.11 -6.75
CA PRO A 25 3.93 13.93 -6.24
C PRO A 25 4.19 14.71 -4.95
N ASP A 26 3.49 15.83 -4.73
CA ASP A 26 3.64 16.62 -3.49
C ASP A 26 3.10 15.86 -2.27
N TYR A 27 2.02 15.09 -2.41
CA TYR A 27 1.50 14.22 -1.34
C TYR A 27 2.45 13.07 -1.06
N VAL A 28 3.05 12.49 -2.10
CA VAL A 28 4.04 11.41 -1.98
C VAL A 28 5.28 11.89 -1.22
N ARG A 29 5.78 13.10 -1.51
CA ARG A 29 6.88 13.70 -0.73
C ARG A 29 6.48 13.95 0.71
N ARG A 30 5.28 14.51 0.92
CA ARG A 30 4.74 14.79 2.25
C ARG A 30 4.68 13.54 3.14
N ILE A 31 4.28 12.39 2.59
CA ILE A 31 4.30 11.11 3.31
C ILE A 31 5.69 10.86 3.93
N VAL A 32 6.76 10.97 3.13
CA VAL A 32 8.13 10.72 3.59
C VAL A 32 8.63 11.84 4.52
N ASP A 33 8.34 13.10 4.19
CA ASP A 33 8.77 14.27 4.97
C ASP A 33 8.16 14.27 6.39
N GLU A 34 6.96 13.70 6.56
CA GLU A 34 6.29 13.53 7.86
C GLU A 34 6.70 12.23 8.59
N GLY A 35 7.68 11.49 8.07
CA GLY A 35 8.27 10.33 8.75
C GLY A 35 7.52 9.01 8.55
N HIS A 36 6.66 8.92 7.53
CA HIS A 36 5.98 7.68 7.16
C HIS A 36 6.78 6.87 6.14
N ASP A 37 6.54 5.56 6.11
CA ASP A 37 7.08 4.69 5.07
C ASP A 37 6.20 4.77 3.81
N ILE A 38 6.83 4.68 2.64
CA ILE A 38 6.14 4.56 1.36
C ILE A 38 6.52 3.26 0.65
N ALA A 39 5.52 2.61 0.07
CA ALA A 39 5.61 1.26 -0.48
C ALA A 39 4.81 1.14 -1.78
N ASN A 40 5.09 0.10 -2.56
CA ASN A 40 4.51 -0.11 -3.89
C ASN A 40 3.20 -0.90 -3.81
N HIS A 41 2.16 -0.45 -4.54
CA HIS A 41 0.88 -1.14 -4.65
C HIS A 41 0.45 -1.44 -6.10
N THR A 42 1.42 -1.67 -7.00
CA THR A 42 1.30 -1.68 -8.48
C THR A 42 1.07 -0.30 -9.08
N TYR A 43 1.10 -0.21 -10.41
CA TYR A 43 0.92 1.06 -11.10
C TYR A 43 -0.56 1.39 -11.25
N SER A 44 -1.38 0.44 -11.68
CA SER A 44 -2.78 0.62 -12.08
C SER A 44 -3.81 -0.23 -11.29
N HIS A 45 -3.38 -0.94 -10.25
CA HIS A 45 -4.23 -1.80 -9.40
C HIS A 45 -4.89 -3.02 -10.11
N PRO A 46 -4.20 -3.76 -11.01
CA PRO A 46 -4.72 -5.01 -11.54
C PRO A 46 -4.65 -6.13 -10.49
N ASN A 47 -5.51 -7.13 -10.64
CA ASN A 47 -5.37 -8.39 -9.90
C ASN A 47 -4.21 -9.20 -10.50
N LEU A 48 -3.19 -9.52 -9.70
CA LEU A 48 -2.00 -10.21 -10.19
C LEU A 48 -2.30 -11.59 -10.79
N ALA A 49 -3.35 -12.27 -10.29
CA ALA A 49 -3.77 -13.57 -10.80
C ALA A 49 -4.26 -13.54 -12.26
N ASP A 50 -4.59 -12.35 -12.78
CA ASP A 50 -5.07 -12.17 -14.16
C ASP A 50 -3.94 -11.73 -15.11
N LEU A 51 -2.71 -11.59 -14.61
CA LEU A 51 -1.55 -11.12 -15.37
C LEU A 51 -0.60 -12.25 -15.73
N THR A 52 0.11 -12.06 -16.84
CA THR A 52 1.38 -12.77 -17.08
C THR A 52 2.49 -12.24 -16.16
N VAL A 53 3.56 -13.02 -16.00
CA VAL A 53 4.73 -12.59 -15.21
C VAL A 53 5.30 -11.27 -15.72
N ASP A 54 5.43 -11.08 -17.03
CA ASP A 54 5.98 -9.86 -17.62
C ASP A 54 5.09 -8.64 -17.34
N GLU A 55 3.75 -8.81 -17.39
CA GLU A 55 2.79 -7.75 -17.07
C GLU A 55 2.84 -7.37 -15.58
N MET A 56 2.93 -8.36 -14.68
CA MET A 56 3.13 -8.13 -13.25
C MET A 56 4.43 -7.36 -13.00
N GLU A 57 5.55 -7.79 -13.60
CA GLU A 57 6.82 -7.09 -13.44
C GLU A 57 6.77 -5.66 -13.96
N GLN A 58 6.08 -5.43 -15.07
CA GLN A 58 5.90 -4.10 -15.63
C GLN A 58 5.14 -3.19 -14.65
N GLU A 59 4.02 -3.67 -14.10
CA GLU A 59 3.21 -2.93 -13.12
C GLU A 59 4.03 -2.54 -11.89
N ILE A 60 4.83 -3.47 -11.36
CA ILE A 60 5.66 -3.22 -10.18
C ILE A 60 6.80 -2.25 -10.51
N ASN A 61 7.56 -2.52 -11.58
CA ASN A 61 8.73 -1.70 -11.95
C ASN A 61 8.32 -0.26 -12.33
N GLN A 62 7.17 -0.10 -12.98
CA GLN A 62 6.67 1.23 -13.35
C GLN A 62 6.30 2.04 -12.11
N ALA A 63 5.59 1.43 -11.15
CA ALA A 63 5.28 2.09 -9.88
C ALA A 63 6.55 2.40 -9.05
N ASP A 64 7.51 1.47 -8.98
CA ASP A 64 8.80 1.68 -8.33
C ASP A 64 9.54 2.89 -8.91
N ALA A 65 9.62 2.98 -10.24
CA ALA A 65 10.30 4.08 -10.92
C ALA A 65 9.62 5.44 -10.65
N VAL A 66 8.28 5.48 -10.62
CA VAL A 66 7.55 6.71 -10.26
C VAL A 66 7.86 7.13 -8.82
N ILE A 67 7.78 6.19 -7.88
CA ILE A 67 8.03 6.49 -6.46
C ILE A 67 9.48 6.95 -6.29
N GLU A 68 10.45 6.23 -6.84
CA GLU A 68 11.88 6.55 -6.78
C GLU A 68 12.18 7.95 -7.34
N ASN A 69 11.56 8.32 -8.46
CA ASN A 69 11.73 9.65 -9.04
C ASN A 69 11.18 10.78 -8.14
N ILE A 70 10.20 10.48 -7.27
CA ILE A 70 9.58 11.48 -6.39
C ILE A 70 10.34 11.61 -5.07
N VAL A 71 10.71 10.48 -4.44
CA VAL A 71 11.27 10.45 -3.07
C VAL A 71 12.76 10.14 -3.01
N GLY A 72 13.39 9.80 -4.14
CA GLY A 72 14.84 9.59 -4.25
C GLY A 72 15.33 8.22 -3.78
N PHE A 73 14.43 7.29 -3.47
CA PHE A 73 14.75 5.90 -3.17
C PHE A 73 13.69 4.96 -3.70
N ARG A 74 14.11 3.75 -4.05
CA ARG A 74 13.21 2.69 -4.50
C ARG A 74 12.59 1.97 -3.30
N PRO A 75 11.26 1.81 -3.24
CA PRO A 75 10.61 1.08 -2.15
C PRO A 75 10.99 -0.41 -2.22
N ARG A 76 11.04 -1.05 -1.05
CA ARG A 76 11.28 -2.51 -0.91
C ARG A 76 10.01 -3.27 -0.56
N LEU A 77 9.05 -2.59 0.07
CA LEU A 77 7.80 -3.20 0.50
C LEU A 77 6.80 -3.11 -0.65
N PHE A 78 6.08 -4.21 -0.84
CA PHE A 78 5.05 -4.36 -1.86
C PHE A 78 3.80 -4.96 -1.22
N ARG A 79 2.62 -4.46 -1.59
CA ARG A 79 1.34 -5.11 -1.26
C ARG A 79 0.63 -5.45 -2.56
N PRO A 80 0.23 -6.72 -2.79
CA PRO A 80 -0.55 -7.08 -3.97
C PRO A 80 -1.97 -6.50 -3.87
N PRO A 81 -2.53 -5.92 -4.96
CA PRO A 81 -3.94 -5.60 -5.05
C PRO A 81 -4.82 -6.78 -4.66
N PHE A 82 -5.91 -6.50 -3.93
CA PHE A 82 -6.87 -7.51 -3.43
C PHE A 82 -6.27 -8.58 -2.49
N GLY A 83 -4.99 -8.47 -2.10
CA GLY A 83 -4.30 -9.54 -1.37
C GLY A 83 -4.04 -10.79 -2.23
N SER A 84 -4.24 -10.69 -3.54
CA SER A 84 -4.17 -11.80 -4.48
C SER A 84 -2.71 -12.06 -4.87
N ILE A 85 -2.13 -13.13 -4.32
CA ILE A 85 -0.72 -13.48 -4.53
C ILE A 85 -0.52 -14.99 -4.43
N SER A 86 0.25 -15.56 -5.38
CA SER A 86 0.65 -16.97 -5.38
C SER A 86 2.06 -17.17 -4.82
N GLU A 87 2.44 -18.43 -4.54
CA GLU A 87 3.82 -18.74 -4.13
C GLU A 87 4.85 -18.36 -5.22
N GLU A 88 4.48 -18.49 -6.50
CA GLU A 88 5.32 -18.10 -7.63
C GLU A 88 5.53 -16.58 -7.66
N ASP A 89 4.48 -15.80 -7.42
CA ASP A 89 4.57 -14.34 -7.33
C ASP A 89 5.48 -13.92 -6.17
N VAL A 90 5.40 -14.60 -5.01
CA VAL A 90 6.28 -14.32 -3.86
C VAL A 90 7.75 -14.58 -4.22
N VAL A 91 8.06 -15.69 -4.89
CA VAL A 91 9.42 -15.98 -5.35
C VAL A 91 9.89 -14.90 -6.33
N ARG A 92 9.05 -14.54 -7.31
CA ARG A 92 9.38 -13.53 -8.32
C ARG A 92 9.60 -12.15 -7.71
N LEU A 93 8.76 -11.73 -6.77
CA LEU A 93 8.95 -10.51 -5.99
C LEU A 93 10.29 -10.52 -5.26
N GLY A 94 10.67 -11.64 -4.66
CA GLY A 94 11.97 -11.81 -4.01
C GLY A 94 13.15 -11.62 -4.97
N GLU A 95 13.06 -12.13 -6.20
CA GLU A 95 14.07 -11.91 -7.26
C GLU A 95 14.15 -10.44 -7.68
N MET A 96 13.03 -9.73 -7.64
CA MET A 96 12.94 -8.28 -7.87
C MET A 96 13.34 -7.45 -6.63
N ASN A 97 13.83 -8.09 -5.55
CA ASN A 97 14.17 -7.46 -4.27
C ASN A 97 12.99 -6.77 -3.57
N ASN A 98 11.77 -7.24 -3.83
CA ASN A 98 10.54 -6.81 -3.16
C ASN A 98 10.13 -7.79 -2.06
N VAL A 99 9.50 -7.26 -1.01
CA VAL A 99 8.92 -8.03 0.10
C VAL A 99 7.41 -7.83 0.10
N ALA A 100 6.66 -8.91 -0.12
CA ALA A 100 5.21 -8.90 -0.06
C ALA A 100 4.70 -8.74 1.40
N ILE A 101 3.79 -7.79 1.63
CA ILE A 101 3.21 -7.50 2.93
C ILE A 101 1.70 -7.67 2.89
N GLY A 102 1.21 -8.69 3.61
CA GLY A 102 -0.21 -8.91 3.87
C GLY A 102 -0.77 -8.07 5.03
N TRP A 103 -1.88 -8.52 5.58
CA TRP A 103 -2.54 -7.99 6.77
C TRP A 103 -3.31 -9.10 7.49
N ASP A 104 -3.61 -8.91 8.76
CA ASP A 104 -4.44 -9.81 9.58
C ASP A 104 -5.68 -9.12 10.14
N VAL A 105 -5.76 -7.79 10.08
CA VAL A 105 -6.95 -7.01 10.50
C VAL A 105 -7.48 -6.22 9.29
N ASP A 106 -8.72 -6.52 8.90
CA ASP A 106 -9.43 -5.83 7.81
C ASP A 106 -10.83 -5.39 8.25
N PRO A 107 -11.03 -4.10 8.56
CA PRO A 107 -12.33 -3.59 8.97
C PRO A 107 -13.32 -3.45 7.80
N ASN A 108 -12.88 -3.63 6.55
CA ASN A 108 -13.63 -3.35 5.33
C ASN A 108 -14.06 -1.87 5.19
N ASP A 109 -13.16 -0.94 5.52
CA ASP A 109 -13.40 0.50 5.42
C ASP A 109 -13.70 0.96 3.97
N TRP A 110 -13.19 0.24 2.98
CA TRP A 110 -13.50 0.41 1.55
C TRP A 110 -14.99 0.25 1.19
N GLN A 111 -15.82 -0.29 2.09
CA GLN A 111 -17.27 -0.36 1.93
C GLN A 111 -17.99 0.93 2.33
N GLU A 112 -17.26 2.00 2.68
CA GLU A 112 -17.79 3.28 3.16
C GLU A 112 -18.71 3.12 4.38
N ILE A 113 -18.38 2.15 5.25
CA ILE A 113 -19.08 1.93 6.52
C ILE A 113 -18.79 3.07 7.53
N PRO A 114 -19.66 3.27 8.54
CA PRO A 114 -19.45 4.29 9.56
C PRO A 114 -18.11 4.17 10.31
N ALA A 115 -17.51 5.30 10.67
CA ALA A 115 -16.18 5.35 11.29
C ALA A 115 -16.13 4.67 12.67
N ASP A 116 -17.23 4.73 13.43
CA ASP A 116 -17.40 3.98 14.68
C ASP A 116 -17.35 2.47 14.43
N GLU A 117 -18.06 1.99 13.40
CA GLU A 117 -18.04 0.58 13.01
C GLU A 117 -16.64 0.12 12.55
N VAL A 118 -15.91 0.95 11.77
CA VAL A 118 -14.51 0.69 11.42
C VAL A 118 -13.66 0.54 12.68
N SER A 119 -13.79 1.48 13.64
CA SER A 119 -13.00 1.48 14.86
C SER A 119 -13.28 0.28 15.76
N GLU A 120 -14.56 -0.13 15.88
CA GLU A 120 -14.97 -1.30 16.66
C GLU A 120 -14.37 -2.58 16.11
N ARG A 121 -14.41 -2.77 14.78
CA ARG A 121 -13.82 -3.93 14.11
C ARG A 121 -12.30 -3.99 14.30
N VAL A 122 -11.60 -2.86 14.10
CA VAL A 122 -10.15 -2.79 14.31
C VAL A 122 -9.79 -3.16 15.76
N ILE A 123 -10.48 -2.58 16.75
CA ILE A 123 -10.18 -2.82 18.17
C ILE A 123 -10.46 -4.29 18.56
N ALA A 124 -11.52 -4.89 18.03
CA ALA A 124 -11.91 -6.26 18.34
C ALA A 124 -10.89 -7.29 17.83
N ASP A 125 -10.31 -7.06 16.65
CA ASP A 125 -9.47 -8.05 15.96
C ASP A 125 -7.96 -7.82 16.15
N THR A 126 -7.55 -6.66 16.65
CA THR A 126 -6.13 -6.32 16.83
C THR A 126 -5.48 -7.10 17.98
N THR A 127 -4.30 -7.65 17.70
CA THR A 127 -3.41 -8.23 18.71
C THR A 127 -1.97 -7.67 18.58
N ALA A 128 -1.09 -8.02 19.51
CA ALA A 128 0.30 -7.60 19.45
C ALA A 128 0.99 -8.16 18.19
N GLY A 129 1.42 -7.26 17.30
CA GLY A 129 2.04 -7.62 16.02
C GLY A 129 1.12 -7.57 14.81
N SER A 130 -0.17 -7.23 14.98
CA SER A 130 -1.11 -7.09 13.88
C SER A 130 -0.74 -5.98 12.90
N ILE A 131 -1.05 -6.21 11.62
CA ILE A 131 -1.01 -5.27 10.52
C ILE A 131 -2.45 -4.98 10.11
N ILE A 132 -2.86 -3.72 10.27
CA ILE A 132 -4.21 -3.24 9.94
C ILE A 132 -4.22 -2.72 8.50
N LEU A 133 -5.19 -3.17 7.69
CA LEU A 133 -5.46 -2.63 6.37
C LEU A 133 -6.48 -1.49 6.46
N LEU A 134 -6.13 -0.32 5.93
CA LEU A 134 -7.01 0.82 5.74
C LEU A 134 -6.73 1.46 4.36
N HIS A 135 -7.70 2.21 3.85
CA HIS A 135 -7.66 2.83 2.53
C HIS A 135 -7.86 4.35 2.65
N ASP A 136 -6.96 5.13 2.06
CA ASP A 136 -7.10 6.60 1.86
C ASP A 136 -7.47 6.89 0.39
N ALA A 137 -8.41 6.11 -0.14
CA ALA A 137 -8.93 6.25 -1.50
C ALA A 137 -10.45 6.41 -1.41
N SER A 138 -10.95 7.64 -1.41
CA SER A 138 -12.37 7.87 -1.62
C SER A 138 -12.72 7.50 -3.05
N THR A 139 -13.74 6.67 -3.23
CA THR A 139 -14.53 6.62 -4.46
C THR A 139 -15.23 7.97 -4.63
N ALA A 140 -14.58 8.90 -5.33
CA ALA A 140 -15.24 10.09 -5.87
C ALA A 140 -15.56 9.85 -7.35
#